data_AF-A0A920L665-F1
#
_entry.id   AF-A0A920L665-F1
#
_cell.length_a   1.000
_cell.length_b   1.000
_cell.length_c   1.000
_cell.angle_alpha   90.00
_cell.angle_beta   90.00
_cell.angle_gamma   90.00
#
_symmetry.space_group_name_H-M   'P 1'
#
loop_
_entity.id
_entity.type
_entity.pdbx_description
1 polymer ?
#
loop_
_entity_poly.entity_id
_entity_poly.type
_entity_poly.pdbx_seq_one_letter_code
_entity_poly.pdbx_strand_id
1 'polypeptide(L)'
;MLKKQSFDKIIFSYHGIPKRQAKKTDETGEHCFSVSNCCEIENDGSKDCYRSHTRIASDLTAKKLGLKDDQWEIAYQSRIGPGWLTPFTDKRLAKLPEEGKDNIAILCPSFISDCLETLEEIDIRGRKTFFKAGGKNMTYIPCLNDSEDTINLLENLVRAS
;
A
#
# COMPACT_ATOMS: atom_id res chain seq x y z
N MET A 1 16.62 9.57 -3.15
CA MET A 1 17.25 8.26 -2.88
C MET A 1 17.27 8.01 -1.37
N LEU A 2 16.57 6.99 -0.87
CA LEU A 2 16.56 6.61 0.54
C LEU A 2 17.99 6.28 0.99
N LYS A 3 18.71 7.25 1.59
CA LYS A 3 19.96 6.95 2.30
C LYS A 3 19.64 5.91 3.38
N LYS A 4 20.58 5.00 3.67
CA LYS A 4 20.54 3.87 4.63
C LYS A 4 19.86 4.20 5.98
N GLN A 5 18.55 4.39 5.98
CA GLN A 5 17.72 4.53 7.15
C GLN A 5 17.09 3.15 7.34
N SER A 6 17.45 2.49 8.43
CA SER A 6 16.84 1.21 8.78
C SER A 6 15.45 1.51 9.32
N PHE A 7 14.41 1.01 8.65
CA PHE A 7 13.03 1.06 9.13
C PHE A 7 12.66 -0.28 9.78
N ASP A 8 11.91 -0.25 10.87
CA ASP A 8 11.38 -1.44 11.51
C ASP A 8 10.24 -2.07 10.68
N LYS A 9 9.54 -1.22 9.92
CA LYS A 9 8.45 -1.58 9.02
C LYS A 9 8.28 -0.55 7.89
N ILE A 10 8.00 -1.04 6.68
CA ILE A 10 7.57 -0.25 5.52
C ILE A 10 6.10 -0.57 5.20
N ILE A 11 5.24 0.45 5.16
CA ILE A 11 3.80 0.28 4.95
C ILE A 11 3.46 0.78 3.54
N PHE A 12 3.01 -0.14 2.68
CA PHE A 12 2.40 0.21 1.41
C PHE A 12 0.90 0.48 1.65
N SER A 13 0.53 1.76 1.75
CA SER A 13 -0.85 2.20 1.98
C SER A 13 -1.57 2.43 0.66
N TYR A 14 -2.65 1.70 0.42
CA TYR A 14 -3.43 1.79 -0.81
C TYR A 14 -4.81 2.37 -0.53
N HIS A 15 -5.41 3.06 -1.50
CA HIS A 15 -6.80 3.48 -1.36
C HIS A 15 -7.72 2.25 -1.19
N GLY A 16 -8.55 2.27 -0.14
CA GLY A 16 -9.45 1.18 0.16
C GLY A 16 -10.57 1.08 -0.87
N ILE A 17 -11.06 -0.14 -1.07
CA ILE A 17 -12.32 -0.38 -1.77
C ILE A 17 -13.20 -1.32 -0.95
N PRO A 18 -14.54 -1.28 -1.09
CA PRO A 18 -15.43 -2.31 -0.60
C PRO A 18 -15.04 -3.71 -1.12
N LYS A 19 -15.07 -4.73 -0.25
CA LYS A 19 -14.85 -6.13 -0.66
C LYS A 19 -15.78 -6.56 -1.79
N ARG A 20 -17.01 -6.03 -1.83
CA ARG A 20 -17.96 -6.27 -2.93
C ARG A 20 -17.44 -5.78 -4.28
N GLN A 21 -16.71 -4.66 -4.34
CA GLN A 21 -16.11 -4.18 -5.59
C GLN A 21 -14.95 -5.08 -6.02
N ALA A 22 -14.10 -5.51 -5.09
CA ALA A 22 -13.04 -6.47 -5.39
C ALA A 22 -13.59 -7.82 -5.91
N LYS A 23 -14.77 -8.25 -5.46
CA LYS A 23 -15.45 -9.45 -5.98
C LYS A 23 -16.06 -9.25 -7.37
N LYS A 24 -16.43 -8.02 -7.74
CA LYS A 24 -17.05 -7.76 -9.05
C LYS A 24 -16.07 -7.87 -10.21
N THR A 25 -14.77 -7.72 -9.94
CA THR A 25 -13.71 -7.85 -10.95
C THR A 25 -13.27 -9.31 -11.15
N ASP A 26 -13.82 -10.24 -10.37
CA ASP A 26 -13.56 -11.66 -10.53
C ASP A 26 -14.58 -12.23 -11.53
N GLU A 27 -14.13 -12.45 -12.76
CA GLU A 27 -14.96 -12.97 -13.86
C GLU A 27 -15.42 -14.41 -13.59
N THR A 28 -14.70 -15.17 -12.77
CA THR A 28 -15.05 -16.55 -12.42
C THR A 28 -16.15 -16.62 -11.36
N GLY A 29 -16.28 -15.58 -10.54
CA GLY A 29 -17.19 -15.53 -9.40
C GLY A 29 -16.82 -16.43 -8.21
N GLU A 30 -15.78 -17.26 -8.35
CA GLU A 30 -15.39 -18.29 -7.37
C GLU A 30 -13.98 -18.07 -6.80
N HIS A 31 -13.21 -17.12 -7.31
CA HIS A 31 -11.82 -16.94 -6.95
C HIS A 31 -11.63 -15.95 -5.78
N CYS A 32 -12.22 -14.76 -5.85
CA CYS A 32 -11.94 -13.68 -4.92
C CYS A 32 -12.44 -13.98 -3.49
N PHE A 33 -11.52 -14.00 -2.53
CA PHE A 33 -11.76 -14.40 -1.13
C PHE A 33 -12.12 -15.89 -0.92
N SER A 34 -11.85 -16.76 -1.90
CA SER A 34 -12.04 -18.22 -1.76
C SER A 34 -10.99 -18.87 -0.85
N VAL A 35 -9.76 -18.40 -0.96
CA VAL A 35 -8.60 -18.84 -0.17
C VAL A 35 -7.84 -17.63 0.38
N SER A 36 -7.05 -17.83 1.44
CA SER A 36 -6.33 -16.74 2.11
C SER A 36 -5.33 -16.02 1.21
N ASN A 37 -4.68 -16.76 0.31
CA ASN A 37 -3.67 -16.27 -0.62
C ASN A 37 -4.21 -16.09 -2.05
N CYS A 38 -5.52 -15.85 -2.24
CA CYS A 38 -6.10 -15.72 -3.58
C CYS A 38 -5.38 -14.66 -4.45
N CYS A 39 -4.88 -13.58 -3.83
CA CYS A 39 -4.12 -12.51 -4.50
C CYS A 39 -2.71 -12.88 -4.96
N GLU A 40 -2.26 -14.11 -4.71
CA GLU A 40 -0.97 -14.65 -5.14
C GLU A 40 -1.12 -15.70 -6.25
N ILE A 41 -2.37 -16.07 -6.57
CA ILE A 41 -2.68 -17.10 -7.57
C ILE A 41 -3.11 -16.40 -8.85
N GLU A 42 -2.30 -16.54 -9.90
CA GLU A 42 -2.61 -15.99 -11.21
C GLU A 42 -3.60 -16.89 -11.96
N ASN A 43 -4.76 -16.33 -12.29
CA ASN A 43 -5.84 -16.92 -13.09
C ASN A 43 -6.82 -15.83 -13.56
N ASP A 44 -7.85 -16.23 -14.31
CA ASP A 44 -8.87 -15.33 -14.88
C ASP A 44 -9.58 -14.47 -13.82
N GLY A 45 -9.83 -15.00 -12.61
CA GLY A 45 -10.47 -14.25 -11.52
C GLY A 45 -9.57 -13.23 -10.82
N SER A 46 -8.24 -13.36 -10.99
CA SER A 46 -7.25 -12.45 -10.41
C SER A 46 -6.79 -11.34 -11.36
N LYS A 47 -7.05 -11.52 -12.66
CA LYS A 47 -6.49 -10.73 -13.76
C LYS A 47 -6.77 -9.23 -13.68
N ASP A 48 -7.99 -8.85 -13.29
CA ASP A 48 -8.40 -7.45 -13.13
C ASP A 48 -8.67 -7.09 -11.66
N CYS A 49 -8.18 -7.92 -10.73
CA CYS A 49 -8.42 -7.73 -9.31
C CYS A 49 -7.48 -6.67 -8.71
N TYR A 50 -8.05 -5.53 -8.31
CA TYR A 50 -7.31 -4.46 -7.61
C TYR A 50 -6.44 -4.99 -6.46
N ARG A 51 -7.01 -5.85 -5.61
CA ARG A 51 -6.29 -6.40 -4.45
C ARG A 51 -5.10 -7.26 -4.89
N SER A 52 -5.24 -8.03 -5.97
CA SER A 52 -4.15 -8.81 -6.57
C SER A 52 -3.01 -7.90 -7.03
N HIS A 53 -3.34 -6.85 -7.80
CA HIS A 53 -2.35 -5.88 -8.29
C HIS A 53 -1.63 -5.16 -7.14
N THR A 54 -2.32 -4.76 -6.08
CA THR A 54 -1.65 -4.17 -4.90
C THR A 54 -0.67 -5.14 -4.23
N ARG A 55 -0.99 -6.45 -4.19
CA ARG A 55 -0.12 -7.48 -3.64
C ARG A 55 1.11 -7.69 -4.50
N ILE A 56 0.93 -7.90 -5.79
CA ILE A 56 2.00 -8.14 -6.76
C ILE A 56 2.95 -6.94 -6.83
N ALA A 57 2.43 -5.72 -6.96
CA ALA A 57 3.25 -4.52 -7.02
C ALA A 57 4.10 -4.32 -5.74
N SER A 58 3.51 -4.56 -4.56
CA SER A 58 4.25 -4.45 -3.29
C SER A 58 5.32 -5.53 -3.15
N ASP A 59 5.00 -6.78 -3.51
CA ASP A 59 5.93 -7.90 -3.45
C ASP A 59 7.14 -7.70 -4.38
N LEU A 60 6.89 -7.32 -5.64
CA LEU A 60 7.96 -7.02 -6.60
C LEU A 60 8.82 -5.85 -6.14
N THR A 61 8.20 -4.81 -5.56
CA THR A 61 8.93 -3.67 -4.99
C THR A 61 9.79 -4.10 -3.80
N ALA A 62 9.22 -4.88 -2.88
CA ALA A 62 9.93 -5.39 -1.71
C ALA A 62 11.13 -6.28 -2.11
N LYS A 63 10.93 -7.18 -3.07
CA LYS A 63 11.99 -8.01 -3.66
C LYS A 63 13.09 -7.16 -4.29
N LYS A 64 12.73 -6.14 -5.08
CA LYS A 64 13.70 -5.23 -5.71
C LYS A 64 14.53 -4.45 -4.68
N LEU A 65 13.93 -4.14 -3.53
CA LEU A 65 14.58 -3.45 -2.41
C LEU A 65 15.32 -4.41 -1.45
N GLY A 66 15.25 -5.72 -1.66
CA GLY A 66 15.88 -6.73 -0.79
C GLY A 66 15.25 -6.81 0.61
N LEU A 67 13.96 -6.46 0.74
CA LEU A 67 13.23 -6.52 2.01
C LEU A 67 12.81 -7.97 2.32
N LYS A 68 12.89 -8.34 3.59
CA LYS A 68 12.29 -9.58 4.11
C LYS A 68 10.78 -9.40 4.34
N ASP A 69 10.04 -10.49 4.37
CA ASP A 69 8.58 -10.49 4.54
C ASP A 69 8.11 -9.79 5.82
N ASP A 70 8.92 -9.82 6.88
CA ASP A 70 8.61 -9.17 8.16
C ASP A 70 8.97 -7.67 8.19
N GLN A 71 9.57 -7.13 7.13
CA GLN A 71 9.97 -5.72 7.05
C GLN A 71 8.95 -4.84 6.32
N TRP A 72 7.92 -5.43 5.71
CA TRP A 72 6.88 -4.65 5.02
C TRP A 72 5.47 -5.21 5.26
N GLU A 73 4.46 -4.39 4.99
CA GLU A 73 3.06 -4.82 4.98
C GLU A 73 2.22 -3.94 4.06
N ILE A 74 1.07 -4.47 3.64
CA ILE A 74 0.04 -3.73 2.89
C ILE A 74 -1.05 -3.31 3.86
N ALA A 75 -1.51 -2.07 3.75
CA ALA A 75 -2.71 -1.58 4.44
C ALA A 75 -3.57 -0.74 3.49
N TYR A 76 -4.83 -0.55 3.85
CA TYR A 76 -5.80 0.19 3.06
C TYR A 76 -6.29 1.43 3.83
N GLN A 77 -6.12 2.60 3.24
CA GLN A 77 -6.60 3.89 3.74
C GLN A 77 -7.98 4.23 3.17
N SER A 78 -8.62 5.30 3.66
CA SER A 78 -9.91 5.80 3.19
C SER A 78 -11.03 4.74 3.18
N ARG A 79 -11.95 4.79 4.15
CA ARG A 79 -13.11 3.87 4.19
C ARG A 79 -14.41 4.59 4.57
N ILE A 80 -15.51 4.13 3.99
CA ILE A 80 -16.87 4.60 4.31
C ILE A 80 -17.65 3.43 4.90
N GLY A 81 -17.27 3.02 6.12
CA GLY A 81 -17.98 1.98 6.90
C GLY A 81 -17.41 0.55 6.82
N PRO A 82 -18.18 -0.45 7.27
CA PRO A 82 -17.76 -1.84 7.31
C PRO A 82 -17.72 -2.49 5.91
N GLY A 83 -17.05 -3.64 5.79
CA GLY A 83 -17.01 -4.41 4.54
C GLY A 83 -15.96 -3.95 3.52
N TRP A 84 -15.05 -3.06 3.91
CA TRP A 84 -13.91 -2.62 3.11
C TRP A 84 -12.71 -3.54 3.24
N LEU A 85 -11.74 -3.42 2.31
CA LEU A 85 -10.48 -4.16 2.38
C LEU A 85 -9.70 -3.84 3.66
N THR A 86 -9.06 -4.87 4.21
CA THR A 86 -8.30 -4.84 5.45
C THR A 86 -6.92 -5.46 5.23
N PRO A 87 -5.90 -5.11 6.00
CA PRO A 87 -5.93 -4.28 7.22
C PRO A 87 -6.08 -2.78 6.91
N PHE A 88 -6.60 -2.01 7.87
CA PHE A 88 -6.79 -0.57 7.68
C PHE A 88 -5.57 0.22 8.14
N THR A 89 -5.14 1.22 7.36
CA THR A 89 -3.92 1.98 7.63
C THR A 89 -3.97 2.71 8.98
N ASP A 90 -5.10 3.35 9.30
CA ASP A 90 -5.31 4.02 10.60
C ASP A 90 -5.12 3.07 11.80
N LYS A 91 -5.68 1.85 11.70
CA LYS A 91 -5.56 0.83 12.75
C LYS A 91 -4.16 0.24 12.83
N ARG A 92 -3.47 0.09 11.70
CA ARG A 92 -2.08 -0.38 11.67
C ARG A 92 -1.15 0.63 12.31
N LEU A 93 -1.26 1.90 11.94
CA LEU A 93 -0.47 2.98 12.55
C LEU A 93 -0.70 3.09 14.06
N ALA A 94 -1.91 2.84 14.56
CA ALA A 94 -2.17 2.81 16.00
C ALA A 94 -1.56 1.60 16.72
N LYS A 95 -1.34 0.47 16.03
CA LYS A 95 -0.91 -0.79 16.65
C LYS A 95 0.59 -1.07 16.52
N LEU A 96 1.24 -0.54 15.48
CA LEU A 96 2.66 -0.77 15.19
C LEU A 96 3.60 -0.46 16.38
N PRO A 97 3.43 0.64 17.14
CA PRO A 97 4.28 0.90 18.30
C PRO A 97 4.18 -0.18 19.40
N GLU A 98 2.98 -0.72 19.65
CA GLU A 98 2.76 -1.80 20.61
C GLU A 98 3.45 -3.11 20.16
N GLU A 99 3.63 -3.28 18.85
CA GLU A 99 4.36 -4.40 18.23
C GLU A 99 5.89 -4.17 18.20
N GLY A 100 6.39 -3.09 18.83
CA GLY A 100 7.81 -2.73 18.84
C GLY A 100 8.32 -2.14 17.52
N LYS A 101 7.41 -1.63 16.68
CA LYS A 101 7.72 -0.99 15.39
C LYS A 101 7.52 0.52 15.52
N ASP A 102 8.54 1.20 16.06
CA ASP A 102 8.45 2.63 16.41
C ASP A 102 9.18 3.56 15.41
N ASN A 103 9.93 3.02 14.46
CA ASN A 103 10.53 3.73 13.33
C ASN A 103 10.07 3.14 11.99
N ILE A 104 9.14 3.80 11.32
CA ILE A 104 8.47 3.29 10.11
C ILE A 104 8.65 4.21 8.90
N ALA A 105 8.49 3.63 7.71
CA ALA A 105 8.22 4.37 6.49
C ALA A 105 6.85 4.01 5.92
N ILE A 106 6.16 4.97 5.31
CA ILE A 106 4.88 4.75 4.64
C ILE A 106 4.89 5.42 3.26
N LEU A 107 4.25 4.77 2.29
CA LEU A 107 4.10 5.26 0.93
C LEU A 107 2.69 4.96 0.41
N CYS A 108 2.26 5.70 -0.63
CA CYS A 108 0.91 5.59 -1.21
C CYS A 108 0.97 5.18 -2.70
N PRO A 109 1.26 3.91 -3.05
CA PRO A 109 1.61 3.54 -4.43
C PRO A 109 0.44 3.59 -5.42
N SER A 110 -0.80 3.70 -4.95
CA SER A 110 -1.97 3.89 -5.83
C SER A 110 -2.06 5.30 -6.43
N PHE A 111 -1.19 6.23 -6.03
CA PHE A 111 -1.18 7.61 -6.52
C PHE A 111 0.18 7.93 -7.16
N ILE A 112 0.13 8.57 -8.33
CA ILE A 112 1.35 9.04 -9.03
C ILE A 112 1.78 10.40 -8.47
N SER A 113 0.83 11.24 -8.05
CA SER A 113 1.07 12.57 -7.48
C SER A 113 0.45 12.69 -6.09
N ASP A 114 1.05 13.52 -5.24
CA ASP A 114 0.51 13.83 -3.93
C ASP A 114 -0.85 14.53 -4.02
N CYS A 115 -1.77 14.13 -3.16
CA CYS A 115 -3.14 14.63 -3.11
C CYS A 115 -3.63 14.72 -1.65
N LEU A 116 -4.91 15.02 -1.46
CA LEU A 116 -5.50 15.14 -0.12
C LEU A 116 -5.37 13.82 0.66
N GLU A 117 -5.64 12.70 0.01
CA GLU A 117 -5.56 11.36 0.58
C GLU A 117 -4.14 10.99 1.00
N THR A 118 -3.10 11.53 0.36
CA THR A 118 -1.71 11.21 0.75
C THR A 118 -1.20 12.17 1.83
N LEU A 119 -1.39 13.48 1.64
CA LEU A 119 -0.85 14.46 2.58
C LEU A 119 -1.68 14.56 3.86
N GLU A 120 -3.00 14.70 3.75
CA GLU A 120 -3.87 14.91 4.91
C GLU A 120 -4.11 13.61 5.68
N GLU A 121 -4.54 12.55 5.00
CA GLU A 121 -4.91 11.31 5.69
C GLU A 121 -3.68 10.58 6.23
N ILE A 122 -2.58 10.54 5.47
CA ILE A 122 -1.39 9.76 5.84
C ILE A 122 -0.35 10.62 6.57
N ASP A 123 0.15 11.69 5.94
CA ASP A 123 1.28 12.43 6.52
C ASP A 123 0.90 13.33 7.70
N ILE A 124 -0.36 13.81 7.76
CA ILE A 124 -0.84 14.61 8.89
C ILE A 124 -1.58 13.73 9.91
N ARG A 125 -2.70 13.11 9.53
CA ARG A 125 -3.55 12.35 10.45
C ARG A 125 -2.95 11.00 10.84
N GLY A 126 -2.41 10.26 9.89
CA GLY A 126 -1.73 8.99 10.13
C GLY A 126 -0.56 9.17 11.09
N ARG A 127 0.28 10.18 10.83
CA ARG A 127 1.38 10.61 11.71
C ARG A 127 0.92 10.92 13.14
N LYS A 128 -0.15 11.71 13.28
CA LYS A 128 -0.74 12.01 14.61
C LYS A 128 -1.19 10.73 15.32
N THR A 129 -1.79 9.78 14.60
CA THR A 129 -2.20 8.48 15.16
C THR A 129 -1.01 7.65 15.62
N PHE A 130 0.02 7.52 14.79
CA PHE A 130 1.23 6.75 15.09
C PHE A 130 1.98 7.29 16.31
N PHE A 131 2.20 8.60 16.37
CA PHE A 131 2.90 9.23 17.49
C PHE A 131 2.09 9.20 18.80
N LYS A 132 0.75 9.34 18.72
CA LYS A 132 -0.11 9.15 19.90
C LYS A 132 -0.05 7.74 20.47
N ALA A 133 0.17 6.74 19.63
CA ALA A 133 0.32 5.36 20.04
C ALA A 133 1.74 5.02 20.57
N GLY A 134 2.68 5.98 20.59
CA GLY A 134 4.04 5.79 21.10
C GLY A 134 5.10 5.54 20.02
N GLY A 135 4.74 5.70 18.74
CA GLY A 135 5.72 5.69 17.66
C GLY A 135 6.73 6.83 17.81
N LYS A 136 7.96 6.63 17.32
CA LYS A 136 9.06 7.61 17.45
C LYS A 136 9.37 8.32 16.15
N ASN A 137 9.44 7.58 15.04
CA ASN A 137 9.80 8.11 13.73
C ASN A 137 8.85 7.57 12.66
N MET A 138 8.32 8.46 11.83
CA MET A 138 7.50 8.10 10.68
C MET A 138 7.98 8.90 9.47
N THR A 139 8.51 8.20 8.48
CA THR A 139 8.92 8.80 7.20
C THR A 139 7.80 8.61 6.19
N TYR A 140 7.20 9.71 5.74
CA TYR A 140 6.35 9.69 4.57
C TYR A 140 7.24 9.72 3.32
N ILE A 141 7.04 8.77 2.41
CA ILE A 141 7.70 8.74 1.11
C ILE A 141 6.74 9.40 0.12
N PRO A 142 7.10 10.57 -0.45
CA PRO A 142 6.26 11.28 -1.41
C PRO A 142 5.91 10.42 -2.61
N CYS A 143 4.80 10.77 -3.26
CA CYS A 143 4.49 10.21 -4.56
C CYS A 143 5.59 10.56 -5.59
N LEU A 144 5.56 9.90 -6.73
CA LEU A 144 6.56 10.12 -7.77
C LEU A 144 6.52 11.55 -8.34
N ASN A 145 5.35 12.20 -8.28
CA ASN A 145 5.11 13.60 -8.66
C ASN A 145 5.66 13.91 -10.07
N ASP A 146 6.35 15.02 -10.24
CA ASP A 146 6.94 15.49 -11.49
C ASP A 146 8.42 15.10 -11.63
N SER A 147 8.86 14.06 -10.90
CA SER A 147 10.24 13.59 -11.00
C SER A 147 10.59 13.11 -12.41
N GLU A 148 11.86 13.28 -12.81
CA GLU A 148 12.37 12.80 -14.10
C GLU A 148 12.08 11.31 -14.32
N ASP A 149 12.18 10.48 -13.27
CA ASP A 149 11.84 9.06 -13.31
C ASP A 149 10.37 8.82 -13.71
N THR A 150 9.44 9.67 -13.26
CA THR A 150 8.02 9.60 -13.63
C THR A 150 7.82 9.94 -15.09
N ILE A 151 8.45 11.02 -15.56
CA ILE A 151 8.35 11.46 -16.94
C ILE A 151 8.92 10.39 -17.88
N ASN A 152 10.08 9.83 -17.53
CA ASN A 152 10.71 8.74 -18.27
C ASN A 152 9.83 7.48 -18.28
N LEU A 153 9.19 7.13 -17.15
CA LEU A 153 8.25 6.02 -17.08
C LEU A 153 7.07 6.21 -18.03
N LEU A 154 6.43 7.38 -18.00
CA LEU A 154 5.28 7.69 -18.85
C LEU A 154 5.67 7.69 -20.33
N GLU A 155 6.82 8.26 -20.69
CA GLU A 155 7.35 8.21 -22.06
C GLU A 155 7.54 6.77 -22.53
N ASN A 156 8.18 5.93 -21.71
CA ASN A 156 8.42 4.53 -22.05
C ASN A 156 7.12 3.74 -22.25
N LEU A 157 6.10 3.97 -21.41
CA LEU A 157 4.80 3.30 -21.54
C LEU A 157 4.10 3.66 -22.86
N VAL A 158 4.13 4.95 -23.24
CA VAL A 158 3.52 5.40 -24.49
C VAL A 158 4.27 4.86 -25.71
N ARG A 159 5.60 4.78 -25.66
CA ARG A 159 6.43 4.26 -26.76
C ARG A 159 6.39 2.74 -26.90
N ALA A 160 6.09 2.03 -25.83
CA ALA A 160 5.97 0.57 -25.83
C ALA A 160 4.60 0.07 -26.33
N SER A 161 3.67 0.99 -26.59
CA SER A 161 2.34 0.75 -27.18
C SER A 161 2.40 0.76 -28.71
#